data_AF-A0A9D4H939-F1
#
_entry.id   AF-A0A9D4H939-F1
#
_cell.length_a   1.000
_cell.length_b   1.000
_cell.length_c   1.000
_cell.angle_alpha   90.00
_cell.angle_beta   90.00
_cell.angle_gamma   90.00
#
_symmetry.space_group_name_H-M   'P 1'
#
loop_
_entity.id
_entity.type
_entity.pdbx_description
1 polymer ?
#
loop_
_entity_poly.entity_id
_entity_poly.type
_entity_poly.pdbx_seq_one_letter_code
_entity_poly.pdbx_strand_id
1 'polypeptide(L)'
;MMAKSRAEIMRDYRKRMKEDPERYREYLAQARNRKRKNYVAAEKLTKKEKEKRSEKNKEYLSRHRQKKKLERELETARRDLDQPTPESSGYDTGRSESTSLVVDFQFPNRRNGPRRRVSNALAKKQRELRRLKAENEEMRLKYQRTLRRLQRYKKAEKKTDESECSTQQEYEESLK
;
A
#
# COMPACT_ATOMS: atom_id res chain seq x y z
N MET A 1 38.15 17.88 -32.81
CA MET A 1 36.81 17.26 -32.60
C MET A 1 36.84 16.51 -31.27
N MET A 2 35.94 16.83 -30.34
CA MET A 2 35.87 16.14 -29.05
C MET A 2 35.30 14.73 -29.25
N ALA A 3 36.00 13.71 -28.75
CA ALA A 3 35.52 12.33 -28.81
C ALA A 3 34.26 12.17 -27.95
N LYS A 4 33.18 11.67 -28.55
CA LYS A 4 31.92 11.43 -27.84
C LYS A 4 32.13 10.44 -26.69
N SER A 5 31.48 10.69 -25.56
CA SER A 5 31.47 9.75 -24.45
C SER A 5 30.81 8.43 -24.87
N ARG A 6 31.24 7.30 -24.30
CA ARG A 6 30.61 5.99 -24.51
C ARG A 6 29.09 6.02 -24.26
N ALA A 7 28.64 6.83 -23.29
CA ALA A 7 27.22 6.99 -23.00
C ALA A 7 26.46 7.76 -24.09
N GLU A 8 27.12 8.70 -24.77
CA GLU A 8 26.55 9.47 -25.88
C GLU A 8 26.51 8.63 -27.16
N ILE A 9 27.59 7.91 -27.45
CA ILE A 9 27.64 6.95 -28.56
C ILE A 9 26.48 5.94 -28.47
N MET A 10 26.22 5.41 -27.26
CA MET A 10 25.11 4.48 -27.02
C MET A 10 23.73 5.13 -27.09
N ARG A 11 23.60 6.42 -26.75
CA ARG A 11 22.35 7.18 -26.91
C ARG A 11 22.03 7.38 -28.40
N ASP A 12 23.01 7.81 -29.18
CA ASP A 12 22.86 8.03 -30.62
C ASP A 12 22.59 6.72 -31.37
N TYR A 13 23.22 5.62 -30.94
CA TYR A 13 22.90 4.28 -31.47
C TYR A 13 21.44 3.89 -31.21
N ARG A 14 20.93 4.07 -29.98
CA ARG A 14 19.53 3.76 -29.67
C ARG A 14 18.53 4.64 -30.40
N LYS A 15 18.89 5.88 -30.71
CA LYS A 15 18.05 6.79 -31.53
C LYS A 15 17.96 6.28 -32.97
N ARG A 16 19.10 5.98 -33.61
CA ARG A 16 19.14 5.38 -34.95
C ARG A 16 18.37 4.06 -35.03
N MET A 17 18.51 3.20 -34.02
CA MET A 17 17.76 1.94 -33.97
C MET A 17 16.25 2.12 -33.77
N LYS A 18 15.75 3.30 -33.36
CA LYS A 18 14.32 3.61 -33.21
C LYS A 18 13.69 4.16 -34.49
N GLU A 19 14.48 4.71 -35.39
CA GLU A 19 14.04 5.31 -36.65
C GLU A 19 13.56 4.22 -37.63
N ASP A 20 14.20 3.05 -37.63
CA ASP A 20 13.77 1.87 -38.38
C ASP A 20 12.88 0.96 -37.51
N PRO A 21 11.54 0.94 -37.70
CA PRO A 21 10.63 0.20 -36.83
C PRO A 21 10.84 -1.32 -36.85
N GLU A 22 11.27 -1.90 -37.98
CA GLU A 22 11.56 -3.34 -38.10
C GLU A 22 12.83 -3.73 -37.35
N ARG A 23 13.94 -3.01 -37.57
CA ARG A 23 15.19 -3.20 -36.82
C ARG A 23 15.02 -2.87 -35.33
N TYR A 24 14.16 -1.92 -34.98
CA TYR A 24 13.84 -1.61 -33.58
C TYR A 24 13.15 -2.80 -32.91
N ARG A 25 12.19 -3.44 -33.59
CA ARG A 25 11.50 -4.64 -33.09
C ARG A 25 12.48 -5.79 -32.87
N GLU A 26 13.38 -6.04 -33.81
CA GLU A 26 14.42 -7.07 -33.69
C GLU A 26 15.41 -6.77 -32.55
N TYR A 27 15.86 -5.52 -32.43
CA TYR A 27 16.71 -5.06 -31.33
C TYR A 27 16.04 -5.25 -29.96
N LEU A 28 14.76 -4.89 -29.86
CA LEU A 28 13.96 -5.12 -28.65
C LEU A 28 13.75 -6.61 -28.37
N ALA A 29 13.54 -7.43 -29.41
CA ALA A 29 13.42 -8.89 -29.27
C ALA A 29 14.72 -9.52 -28.77
N GLN A 30 15.87 -9.15 -29.34
CA GLN A 30 17.18 -9.57 -28.84
C GLN A 30 17.43 -9.10 -27.41
N ALA A 31 17.09 -7.86 -27.06
CA ALA A 31 17.23 -7.34 -25.70
C ALA A 31 16.32 -8.08 -24.70
N ARG A 32 15.08 -8.43 -25.09
CA ARG A 32 14.17 -9.26 -24.30
C ARG A 32 14.71 -10.68 -24.13
N ASN A 33 15.27 -11.27 -25.18
CA ASN A 33 15.86 -12.61 -25.15
C ASN A 33 17.15 -12.67 -24.32
N ARG A 34 17.98 -11.61 -24.35
CA ARG A 34 19.18 -11.50 -23.48
C ARG A 34 18.83 -11.55 -22.00
N LYS A 35 17.69 -10.97 -21.58
CA LYS A 35 17.19 -11.08 -20.20
C LYS A 35 16.66 -12.47 -19.86
N ARG A 36 16.30 -13.29 -20.86
CA ARG A 36 15.72 -14.63 -20.67
C ARG A 36 16.73 -15.77 -20.63
N LYS A 37 17.99 -15.58 -21.06
CA LYS A 37 19.00 -16.68 -21.09
C LYS A 37 19.18 -17.42 -19.76
N ASN A 38 19.01 -16.73 -18.62
CA ASN A 38 19.09 -17.33 -17.28
C ASN A 38 17.72 -17.39 -16.57
N TYR A 39 16.63 -17.08 -17.29
CA TYR A 39 15.30 -17.12 -16.73
C TYR A 39 14.75 -18.55 -16.83
N VAL A 40 14.78 -19.26 -15.70
CA VAL A 40 14.08 -20.53 -15.56
C VAL A 40 12.65 -20.25 -15.09
N ALA A 41 11.67 -20.76 -15.83
CA ALA A 41 10.26 -20.67 -15.46
C ALA A 41 10.01 -21.39 -14.12
N ALA A 42 9.08 -20.87 -13.30
CA ALA A 42 8.85 -21.39 -11.95
C ALA A 42 8.42 -22.87 -11.95
N GLU A 43 7.68 -23.31 -12.96
CA GLU A 43 7.24 -24.70 -13.12
C GLU A 43 8.39 -25.68 -13.31
N LYS A 44 9.48 -25.24 -13.96
CA LYS A 44 10.67 -26.03 -14.24
C LYS A 44 11.66 -26.11 -13.06
N LEU A 45 11.39 -25.38 -11.98
CA LEU A 45 12.24 -25.37 -10.79
C LEU A 45 11.83 -26.47 -9.82
N THR A 46 12.81 -27.16 -9.27
CA THR A 46 12.62 -28.07 -8.13
C THR A 46 12.16 -27.29 -6.89
N LYS A 47 11.57 -27.98 -5.92
CA LYS A 47 11.12 -27.36 -4.66
C LYS A 47 12.25 -26.60 -3.95
N LYS A 48 13.46 -27.20 -3.89
CA LYS A 48 14.65 -26.59 -3.29
C LYS A 48 15.09 -25.31 -4.02
N GLU A 49 15.01 -25.28 -5.35
CA GLU A 49 15.38 -24.09 -6.12
C GLU A 49 14.34 -22.97 -6.00
N LYS A 50 13.05 -23.32 -5.90
CA LYS A 50 11.98 -22.36 -5.60
C LYS A 50 12.19 -21.69 -4.25
N GLU A 51 12.58 -22.46 -3.24
CA GLU A 51 12.91 -21.96 -1.90
C GLU A 51 14.12 -21.02 -1.95
N LYS A 52 15.24 -21.44 -2.54
CA LYS A 52 16.44 -20.58 -2.72
C LYS A 52 16.12 -19.27 -3.47
N ARG A 53 15.26 -19.33 -4.49
CA ARG A 53 14.83 -18.14 -5.24
C ARG A 53 13.95 -17.23 -4.39
N SER A 54 13.05 -17.80 -3.60
CA SER A 54 12.21 -17.07 -2.65
C SER A 54 13.04 -16.36 -1.59
N GLU A 55 14.06 -17.02 -1.04
CA GLU A 55 14.99 -16.44 -0.07
C GLU A 55 15.78 -15.27 -0.66
N LYS A 56 16.39 -15.45 -1.84
CA LYS A 56 17.09 -14.36 -2.54
C LYS A 56 16.17 -13.18 -2.84
N ASN A 57 14.94 -13.43 -3.26
CA ASN A 57 13.96 -12.37 -3.51
C ASN A 57 13.56 -11.64 -2.23
N LYS A 58 13.34 -12.37 -1.12
CA LYS A 58 13.05 -11.78 0.20
C LYS A 58 14.20 -10.91 0.68
N GLU A 59 15.44 -11.38 0.53
CA GLU A 59 16.65 -10.63 0.89
C GLU A 59 16.77 -9.34 0.06
N TYR A 60 16.60 -9.44 -1.26
CA TYR A 60 16.63 -8.28 -2.15
C TYR A 60 15.56 -7.25 -1.79
N LEU A 61 14.33 -7.70 -1.54
CA LEU A 61 13.23 -6.83 -1.11
C LEU A 61 13.50 -6.18 0.24
N SER A 62 14.09 -6.93 1.19
CA SER A 62 14.46 -6.39 2.50
C SER A 62 15.51 -5.29 2.37
N ARG A 63 16.61 -5.56 1.65
CA ARG A 63 17.67 -4.57 1.39
C ARG A 63 17.11 -3.32 0.69
N HIS A 64 16.26 -3.51 -0.31
CA HIS A 64 15.60 -2.40 -1.02
C HIS A 64 14.72 -1.56 -0.08
N ARG A 65 13.92 -2.19 0.80
CA ARG A 65 13.08 -1.49 1.78
C ARG A 65 13.92 -0.71 2.79
N GLN A 66 15.02 -1.29 3.26
CA GLN A 66 15.96 -0.62 4.16
C GLN A 66 16.60 0.60 3.49
N LYS A 67 17.09 0.44 2.26
CA LYS A 67 17.66 1.55 1.47
C LYS A 67 16.65 2.67 1.30
N LYS A 68 15.42 2.36 0.88
CA LYS A 68 14.35 3.36 0.70
C LYS A 68 13.96 4.05 2.02
N LYS A 69 14.03 3.33 3.13
CA LYS A 69 13.79 3.91 4.46
C LYS A 69 14.89 4.91 4.81
N LEU A 70 16.15 4.54 4.63
CA LEU A 70 17.30 5.43 4.86
C LEU A 70 17.26 6.67 3.95
N GLU A 71 16.92 6.51 2.67
CA GLU A 71 16.75 7.65 1.75
C GLU A 71 15.69 8.63 2.24
N ARG A 72 14.55 8.13 2.74
CA ARG A 72 13.51 8.98 3.32
C ARG A 72 13.96 9.67 4.60
N GLU A 73 14.67 8.97 5.48
CA GLU A 73 15.21 9.54 6.73
C GLU A 73 16.25 10.63 6.43
N LEU A 74 17.08 10.45 5.41
CA LEU A 74 18.01 11.47 4.93
C LEU A 74 17.29 12.66 4.30
N GLU A 75 16.21 12.42 3.54
CA GLU A 75 15.42 13.49 2.94
C GLU A 75 14.67 14.32 4.01
N THR A 76 14.14 13.68 5.06
CA THR A 76 13.55 14.40 6.19
C THR A 76 14.61 15.19 6.96
N ALA A 77 15.76 14.59 7.25
CA ALA A 77 16.84 15.29 7.95
C ALA A 77 17.35 16.53 7.17
N ARG A 78 17.39 16.45 5.83
CA ARG A 78 17.72 17.61 4.98
C ARG A 78 16.65 18.70 5.03
N ARG A 79 15.36 18.33 5.05
CA ARG A 79 14.25 19.30 5.18
C ARG A 79 14.23 19.99 6.56
N ASP A 80 14.59 19.27 7.61
CA ASP A 80 14.62 19.80 8.97
C ASP A 80 15.79 20.78 9.20
N LEU A 81 16.82 20.76 8.34
CA LEU A 81 17.94 21.72 8.34
C LEU A 81 17.65 23.01 7.54
N ASP A 82 16.73 22.96 6.58
CA ASP A 82 16.35 24.10 5.72
C ASP A 82 15.11 24.87 6.24
N GLN A 83 14.53 24.48 7.37
CA GLN A 83 13.50 25.31 8.02
C GLN A 83 14.18 26.40 8.87
N PRO A 84 13.90 27.69 8.62
CA PRO A 84 14.23 28.71 9.59
C PRO A 84 13.41 28.41 10.85
N THR A 85 14.09 28.14 11.96
CA THR A 85 13.48 28.18 13.29
C THR A 85 12.68 29.48 13.40
N PRO A 86 11.35 29.44 13.55
CA PRO A 86 10.63 30.66 13.87
C PRO A 86 11.12 31.07 15.27
N GLU A 87 11.68 32.27 15.37
CA GLU A 87 11.94 32.93 16.63
C GLU A 87 10.65 32.90 17.45
N SER A 88 10.61 32.02 18.44
CA SER A 88 9.52 31.92 19.39
C SER A 88 9.63 33.12 20.32
N SER A 89 8.96 34.21 19.93
CA SER A 89 8.76 35.40 20.74
C SER A 89 8.13 35.01 22.08
N GLY A 90 8.68 35.59 23.14
CA GLY A 90 8.22 35.38 24.50
C GLY A 90 6.80 35.91 24.69
N TYR A 91 5.87 35.01 24.94
CA TYR A 91 4.72 35.29 25.78
C TYR A 91 4.39 34.05 26.62
N ASP A 92 4.76 34.16 27.89
CA ASP A 92 4.19 33.40 28.99
C ASP A 92 2.68 33.63 29.02
N THR A 93 1.89 32.57 28.81
CA THR A 93 0.56 32.46 29.43
C THR A 93 0.35 31.02 29.86
N GLY A 94 0.48 30.80 31.16
CA GLY A 94 0.22 29.50 31.78
C GLY A 94 -1.22 29.05 31.56
N ARG A 95 -1.39 27.82 31.09
CA ARG A 95 -2.62 27.05 31.27
C ARG A 95 -2.31 25.57 31.45
N SER A 96 -2.20 25.19 32.73
CA SER A 96 -2.67 23.93 33.33
C SER A 96 -2.33 22.61 32.59
N GLU A 97 -1.24 21.99 33.07
CA GLU A 97 -1.19 20.58 33.47
C GLU A 97 -1.87 19.54 32.56
N SER A 98 -1.23 19.24 31.44
CA SER A 98 -1.03 17.84 31.10
C SER A 98 0.47 17.66 30.87
N THR A 99 1.19 17.59 31.97
CA THR A 99 2.56 17.08 31.98
C THR A 99 2.48 15.64 31.51
N SER A 100 2.54 15.44 30.19
CA SER A 100 2.97 14.16 29.65
C SER A 100 4.34 13.93 30.26
N LEU A 101 4.38 13.07 31.27
CA LEU A 101 5.57 12.71 32.01
C LEU A 101 6.49 12.04 30.98
N VAL A 102 7.37 12.83 30.38
CA VAL A 102 8.45 12.32 29.55
C VAL A 102 9.39 11.64 30.53
N VAL A 103 9.10 10.37 30.80
CA VAL A 103 9.99 9.52 31.58
C VAL A 103 11.19 9.26 30.69
N ASP A 104 12.24 10.06 30.86
CA ASP A 104 13.56 9.79 30.30
C ASP A 104 14.14 8.55 30.96
N PHE A 105 13.65 7.38 30.54
CA PHE A 105 14.24 6.09 30.86
C PHE A 105 15.58 5.99 30.13
N GLN A 106 16.62 6.57 30.72
CA GLN A 106 17.99 6.18 30.44
C GLN A 106 18.17 4.75 30.97
N PHE A 107 17.86 3.77 30.13
CA PHE A 107 18.26 2.40 30.41
C PHE A 107 19.80 2.39 30.41
N PRO A 108 20.48 2.13 31.55
CA PRO A 108 21.92 1.88 31.52
C PRO A 108 22.15 0.77 30.50
N ASN A 109 23.23 0.85 29.71
CA ASN A 109 23.64 -0.03 28.58
C ASN A 109 23.59 -1.55 28.91
N ARG A 110 22.41 -2.06 29.24
CA ARG A 110 22.10 -3.43 29.57
C ARG A 110 21.35 -3.95 28.36
N ARG A 111 22.09 -4.70 27.53
CA ARG A 111 21.65 -5.67 26.52
C ARG A 111 20.18 -5.50 26.11
N ASN A 112 19.93 -5.03 24.88
CA ASN A 112 18.67 -4.69 24.15
C ASN A 112 17.33 -5.45 24.43
N GLY A 113 17.26 -6.39 25.39
CA GLY A 113 16.10 -7.18 25.77
C GLY A 113 14.87 -6.37 26.17
N PRO A 114 14.91 -5.46 27.17
CA PRO A 114 13.72 -4.73 27.63
C PRO A 114 13.08 -3.90 26.52
N ARG A 115 13.88 -3.09 25.81
CA ARG A 115 13.41 -2.27 24.67
C ARG A 115 12.81 -3.13 23.56
N ARG A 116 13.42 -4.28 23.24
CA ARG A 116 12.91 -5.22 22.24
C ARG A 116 11.60 -5.88 22.69
N ARG A 117 11.46 -6.23 23.98
CA ARG A 117 10.21 -6.78 24.53
C ARG A 117 9.06 -5.78 24.41
N VAL A 118 9.29 -4.53 24.80
CA VAL A 118 8.30 -3.45 24.68
C VAL A 118 7.94 -3.21 23.21
N SER A 119 8.95 -3.10 22.32
CA SER A 119 8.72 -2.94 20.89
C SER A 119 7.91 -4.10 20.28
N ASN A 120 8.20 -5.34 20.67
CA ASN A 120 7.44 -6.51 20.22
C ASN A 120 5.99 -6.49 20.75
N ALA A 121 5.77 -6.08 22.00
CA ALA A 121 4.44 -5.94 22.58
C ALA A 121 3.62 -4.86 21.85
N LEU A 122 4.23 -3.69 21.60
CA LEU A 122 3.62 -2.62 20.81
C LEU A 122 3.29 -3.09 19.40
N ALA A 123 4.21 -3.80 18.73
CA ALA A 123 3.97 -4.33 17.40
C ALA A 123 2.81 -5.35 17.38
N LYS A 124 2.66 -6.19 18.41
CA LYS A 124 1.51 -7.11 18.56
C LYS A 124 0.21 -6.31 18.70
N LYS A 125 0.17 -5.31 19.58
CA LYS A 125 -1.01 -4.46 19.78
C LYS A 125 -1.39 -3.63 18.55
N GLN A 126 -0.40 -3.14 17.80
CA GLN A 126 -0.66 -2.46 16.53
C GLN A 126 -1.27 -3.39 15.47
N ARG A 127 -0.84 -4.66 15.41
CA ARG A 127 -1.47 -5.66 14.51
C ARG A 127 -2.90 -5.96 14.92
N GLU A 128 -3.14 -6.12 16.22
CA GLU A 128 -4.46 -6.32 16.79
C GLU A 128 -5.41 -5.16 16.45
N LEU A 129 -4.96 -3.91 16.64
CA LEU A 129 -5.71 -2.73 16.25
C LEU A 129 -6.05 -2.69 14.75
N ARG A 130 -5.09 -3.06 13.88
CA ARG A 130 -5.35 -3.12 12.42
C ARG A 130 -6.39 -4.18 12.09
N ARG A 131 -6.31 -5.36 12.74
CA ARG A 131 -7.27 -6.44 12.57
C ARG A 131 -8.67 -6.00 13.01
N LEU A 132 -8.80 -5.42 14.20
CA LEU A 132 -10.08 -4.94 14.72
C LEU A 132 -10.68 -3.83 13.85
N LYS A 133 -9.86 -2.93 13.29
CA LYS A 133 -10.32 -1.92 12.32
C LYS A 133 -10.88 -2.57 11.05
N ALA A 134 -10.19 -3.55 10.49
CA ALA A 134 -10.66 -4.27 9.32
C ALA A 134 -11.96 -5.05 9.60
N GLU A 135 -12.05 -5.74 10.74
CA GLU A 135 -13.27 -6.44 11.16
C GLU A 135 -14.45 -5.46 11.36
N ASN A 136 -14.20 -4.28 11.95
CA ASN A 136 -15.24 -3.25 12.11
C ASN A 136 -15.72 -2.72 10.75
N GLU A 137 -14.80 -2.44 9.81
CA GLU A 137 -15.15 -2.06 8.45
C GLU A 137 -15.97 -3.14 7.73
N GLU A 138 -15.60 -4.40 7.86
CA GLU A 138 -16.35 -5.53 7.30
C GLU A 138 -17.77 -5.60 7.88
N MET A 139 -17.92 -5.44 9.20
CA MET A 139 -19.22 -5.44 9.86
C MET A 139 -20.09 -4.25 9.43
N ARG A 140 -19.51 -3.06 9.26
CA ARG A 140 -20.22 -1.89 8.70
C ARG A 140 -20.73 -2.16 7.29
N LEU A 141 -19.93 -2.78 6.43
CA LEU A 141 -20.34 -3.15 5.08
C LEU A 141 -21.46 -4.20 5.10
N LYS A 142 -21.37 -5.22 5.97
CA LYS A 142 -22.44 -6.21 6.15
C LYS A 142 -23.75 -5.55 6.59
N TYR A 143 -23.69 -4.66 7.58
CA TYR A 143 -24.85 -3.90 8.06
C TYR A 143 -25.49 -3.05 6.95
N GLN A 144 -24.69 -2.33 6.15
CA GLN A 144 -25.22 -1.57 5.03
C GLN A 144 -25.88 -2.46 3.97
N ARG A 145 -25.30 -3.64 3.69
CA ARG A 145 -25.89 -4.60 2.74
C ARG A 145 -27.22 -5.15 3.25
N THR A 146 -27.31 -5.52 4.53
CA THR A 146 -28.57 -6.01 5.12
C THR A 146 -29.64 -4.92 5.13
N LEU A 147 -29.29 -3.68 5.48
CA LEU A 147 -30.21 -2.54 5.39
C LEU A 147 -30.76 -2.35 3.97
N ARG A 148 -29.89 -2.37 2.94
CA ARG A 148 -30.33 -2.27 1.55
C ARG A 148 -31.24 -3.44 1.14
N ARG A 149 -30.96 -4.65 1.63
CA ARG A 149 -31.79 -5.83 1.37
C ARG A 149 -33.16 -5.69 2.03
N LEU A 150 -33.22 -5.24 3.27
CA LEU A 150 -34.48 -4.95 3.99
C LEU A 150 -35.30 -3.86 3.28
N GLN A 151 -34.65 -2.80 2.78
CA GLN A 151 -35.33 -1.76 2.00
C GLN A 151 -35.94 -2.31 0.71
N ARG A 152 -35.30 -3.28 0.05
CA ARG A 152 -35.84 -3.92 -1.14
C ARG A 152 -37.06 -4.79 -0.80
N TYR A 153 -36.99 -5.57 0.28
CA TYR A 153 -38.14 -6.36 0.73
C TYR A 153 -39.34 -5.47 1.07
N LYS A 154 -39.14 -4.42 1.86
CA LYS A 154 -40.21 -3.45 2.17
C LYS A 154 -40.80 -2.78 0.93
N LYS A 155 -40.00 -2.54 -0.12
CA LYS A 155 -40.50 -2.01 -1.40
C LYS A 155 -41.27 -3.05 -2.22
N ALA A 156 -40.89 -4.32 -2.11
CA ALA A 156 -41.59 -5.42 -2.78
C ALA A 156 -42.95 -5.67 -2.12
N GLU A 157 -43.01 -5.71 -0.79
CA GLU A 157 -44.26 -5.83 -0.02
C GLU A 157 -45.24 -4.70 -0.37
N LYS A 158 -44.79 -3.45 -0.39
CA LYS A 158 -45.66 -2.33 -0.80
C LYS A 158 -46.21 -2.47 -2.22
N LYS A 159 -45.42 -3.02 -3.15
CA LYS A 159 -45.88 -3.25 -4.53
C LYS A 159 -46.89 -4.38 -4.63
N THR A 160 -46.73 -5.45 -3.84
CA THR A 160 -47.70 -6.54 -3.79
C THR A 160 -49.02 -6.04 -3.20
N ASP A 161 -48.96 -5.26 -2.11
CA ASP A 161 -50.15 -4.68 -1.47
C ASP A 161 -50.91 -3.73 -2.43
N GLU A 162 -50.18 -2.91 -3.20
CA GLU A 162 -50.77 -2.02 -4.22
C GLU A 162 -51.38 -2.81 -5.41
N SER A 163 -50.74 -3.90 -5.83
CA SER A 163 -51.27 -4.75 -6.91
C SER A 163 -52.50 -5.55 -6.50
N GLU A 164 -52.55 -6.03 -5.25
CA GLU A 164 -53.70 -6.78 -4.72
C GLU A 164 -54.93 -5.87 -4.59
N CYS A 165 -54.74 -4.62 -4.13
CA CYS A 165 -55.80 -3.61 -4.06
C CYS A 165 -56.35 -3.23 -5.45
N SER A 166 -55.48 -3.07 -6.46
CA SER A 166 -55.87 -2.81 -7.84
C SER A 166 -56.66 -3.96 -8.46
N THR A 167 -56.25 -5.21 -8.26
CA THR A 167 -56.98 -6.38 -8.79
C THR A 167 -58.35 -6.57 -8.14
N GLN A 168 -58.52 -6.20 -6.87
CA GLN A 168 -59.81 -6.25 -6.20
C GLN A 168 -60.78 -5.19 -6.75
N GLN A 169 -60.30 -3.98 -7.03
CA GLN A 169 -61.11 -2.93 -7.65
C GLN A 169 -61.55 -3.30 -9.08
N GLU A 170 -60.66 -3.86 -9.90
CA GLU A 170 -61.01 -4.33 -11.25
C GLU A 170 -62.04 -5.46 -11.23
N TYR A 171 -61.94 -6.37 -10.26
CA TYR A 171 -62.91 -7.46 -10.10
C TYR A 171 -64.29 -6.95 -9.66
N GLU A 172 -64.34 -6.01 -8.71
CA GLU A 172 -65.59 -5.38 -8.27
C GLU A 172 -66.28 -4.54 -9.36
N GLU A 173 -65.50 -3.87 -10.22
CA GLU A 173 -66.05 -3.15 -11.39
C GLU A 173 -66.60 -4.10 -12.46
N SER A 174 -66.02 -5.29 -12.63
CA SER A 174 -66.51 -6.29 -13.60
C SER A 174 -67.82 -6.99 -13.20
N LEU A 175 -68.21 -6.90 -11.92
CA LEU A 175 -69.42 -7.49 -11.35
C LEU A 175 -70.63 -6.53 -11.35
N LYS A 176 -70.44 -5.26 -11.69
CA LYS A 176 -71.50 -4.24 -11.81
C LYS A 176 -71.96 -4.10 -13.27
#